data_AF-A0A353BEZ6-F1
#
_entry.id   AF-A0A353BEZ6-F1
#
_cell.length_a   1.000
_cell.length_b   1.000
_cell.length_c   1.000
_cell.angle_alpha   90.00
_cell.angle_beta   90.00
_cell.angle_gamma   90.00
#
_symmetry.space_group_name_H-M   'P 1'
#
loop_
_entity.id
_entity.type
_entity.pdbx_description
1 polymer ?
#
loop_
_entity_poly.entity_id
_entity_poly.type
_entity_poly.pdbx_seq_one_letter_code
_entity_poly.pdbx_strand_id
1 'polypeptide(L)'
;MLTRRNDGGGTTLVLARGDDLDAVPDSHSDIISDSVREAFRDPPSYFSAIANRTQIPNLKRYLDRFVSYGNWSLLLADTYMMDRDTVAAFQWFHADQYTCMFGPSTADCDDNRFALLHDDVSHVHWDSIGFAGGIVPFRNHITVDDYGTPSTNPIFPADSTTVFGNSSCGDMMVCNLSGYAGYLSHENGASYIVGSFPEMLDWCFGELMRNRTPEFDYSRCR
;
A
#
# COMPACT_ATOMS: atom_id res chain seq x y z
N MET A 1 -19.27 -14.00 5.69
CA MET A 1 -19.13 -12.60 5.26
C MET A 1 -19.77 -11.68 6.28
N LEU A 2 -19.06 -10.64 6.71
CA LEU A 2 -19.51 -9.61 7.65
C LEU A 2 -19.54 -8.24 6.94
N THR A 3 -20.46 -7.36 7.32
CA THR A 3 -20.54 -5.98 6.80
C THR A 3 -20.28 -4.99 7.93
N ARG A 4 -19.43 -3.97 7.70
CA ARG A 4 -19.15 -2.88 8.65
C ARG A 4 -18.98 -1.56 7.93
N ARG A 5 -19.19 -0.44 8.62
CA ARG A 5 -18.79 0.88 8.13
C ARG A 5 -17.27 1.03 8.19
N ASN A 6 -16.69 1.75 7.25
CA ASN A 6 -15.29 2.16 7.29
C ASN A 6 -15.15 3.66 7.55
N ASP A 7 -13.93 4.07 7.90
CA ASP A 7 -13.62 5.46 8.25
C ASP A 7 -13.58 6.38 7.03
N GLY A 8 -13.48 5.80 5.82
CA GLY A 8 -13.67 6.50 4.56
C GLY A 8 -15.13 6.86 4.25
N GLY A 9 -16.05 6.66 5.19
CA GLY A 9 -17.47 6.96 5.06
C GLY A 9 -18.30 5.92 4.30
N GLY A 10 -17.66 4.84 3.82
CA GLY A 10 -18.30 3.78 3.06
C GLY A 10 -18.54 2.50 3.87
N THR A 11 -18.68 1.41 3.13
CA THR A 11 -18.93 0.06 3.64
C THR A 11 -17.75 -0.85 3.32
N THR A 12 -17.43 -1.73 4.25
CA THR A 12 -16.49 -2.83 4.03
C THR A 12 -17.20 -4.15 4.26
N LEU A 13 -17.14 -5.01 3.24
CA LEU A 13 -17.43 -6.43 3.35
C LEU A 13 -16.15 -7.16 3.74
N VAL A 14 -16.25 -7.98 4.78
CA VAL A 14 -15.15 -8.81 5.28
C VAL A 14 -15.49 -10.26 4.95
N LEU A 15 -14.70 -10.85 4.08
CA LEU A 15 -14.79 -12.24 3.68
C LEU A 15 -13.64 -13.02 4.34
N ALA A 16 -13.94 -14.22 4.80
CA ALA A 16 -12.97 -15.14 5.39
C ALA A 16 -12.97 -16.49 4.67
N ARG A 17 -12.13 -17.41 5.14
CA ARG A 17 -12.10 -18.79 4.62
C ARG A 17 -13.50 -19.42 4.65
N GLY A 18 -13.93 -19.92 3.49
CA GLY A 18 -15.22 -20.60 3.31
C GLY A 18 -16.35 -19.68 2.85
N ASP A 19 -16.13 -18.35 2.81
CA ASP A 19 -17.05 -17.45 2.12
C ASP A 19 -16.94 -17.62 0.59
N ASP A 20 -18.02 -17.29 -0.11
CA ASP A 20 -18.13 -17.38 -1.57
C ASP A 20 -18.10 -15.99 -2.20
N LEU A 21 -17.20 -15.76 -3.16
CA LEU A 21 -17.13 -14.49 -3.90
C LEU A 21 -18.39 -14.26 -4.75
N ASP A 22 -19.05 -15.31 -5.20
CA ASP A 22 -20.25 -15.17 -6.03
C ASP A 22 -21.50 -14.83 -5.18
N ALA A 23 -21.38 -14.90 -3.85
CA ALA A 23 -22.39 -14.44 -2.90
C ALA A 23 -22.18 -12.96 -2.48
N VAL A 24 -21.17 -12.27 -3.02
CA VAL A 24 -20.95 -10.84 -2.75
C VAL A 24 -22.07 -10.02 -3.40
N PRO A 25 -22.71 -9.07 -2.67
CA PRO A 25 -23.78 -8.25 -3.21
C PRO A 25 -23.32 -7.36 -4.37
N ASP A 26 -24.22 -7.07 -5.31
CA ASP A 26 -23.95 -6.23 -6.49
C ASP A 26 -23.27 -4.89 -6.18
N SER A 27 -23.53 -4.31 -5.01
CA SER A 27 -22.89 -3.07 -4.53
C SER A 27 -21.34 -3.12 -4.45
N HIS A 28 -20.75 -4.32 -4.39
CA HIS A 28 -19.30 -4.54 -4.26
C HIS A 28 -18.76 -5.55 -5.29
N SER A 29 -19.60 -6.02 -6.22
CA SER A 29 -19.17 -7.03 -7.20
C SER A 29 -18.19 -6.45 -8.23
N ASP A 30 -18.24 -5.14 -8.47
CA ASP A 30 -17.31 -4.39 -9.32
C ASP A 30 -15.88 -4.32 -8.76
N ILE A 31 -15.71 -4.56 -7.46
CA ILE A 31 -14.41 -4.57 -6.77
C ILE A 31 -13.66 -5.91 -7.04
N ILE A 32 -14.38 -6.97 -7.40
CA ILE A 32 -13.82 -8.32 -7.55
C ILE A 32 -13.23 -8.49 -8.96
N SER A 33 -11.96 -8.14 -9.12
CA SER A 33 -11.20 -8.40 -10.34
C SER A 33 -10.78 -9.87 -10.49
N ASP A 34 -10.31 -10.25 -11.67
CA ASP A 34 -9.75 -11.59 -11.91
C ASP A 34 -8.58 -11.93 -10.98
N SER A 35 -7.72 -10.94 -10.69
CA SER A 35 -6.60 -11.09 -9.75
C SER A 35 -7.08 -11.28 -8.30
N VAL A 36 -8.16 -10.62 -7.89
CA VAL A 36 -8.81 -10.88 -6.60
C VAL A 36 -9.37 -12.30 -6.56
N ARG A 37 -10.02 -12.77 -7.63
CA ARG A 37 -10.53 -14.14 -7.73
C ARG A 37 -9.41 -15.17 -7.66
N GLU A 38 -8.31 -14.93 -8.36
CA GLU A 38 -7.13 -15.78 -8.33
C GLU A 38 -6.54 -15.86 -6.92
N ALA A 39 -6.27 -14.70 -6.30
CA ALA A 39 -5.73 -14.64 -4.95
C ALA A 39 -6.66 -15.29 -3.92
N PHE A 40 -7.98 -15.11 -4.03
CA PHE A 40 -8.96 -15.65 -3.07
C PHE A 40 -9.06 -17.19 -3.08
N ARG A 41 -8.74 -17.85 -4.21
CA ARG A 41 -8.75 -19.32 -4.29
C ARG A 41 -7.76 -19.96 -3.34
N ASP A 42 -6.56 -19.39 -3.24
CA ASP A 42 -5.52 -19.84 -2.32
C ASP A 42 -4.61 -18.67 -1.91
N PRO A 43 -5.06 -17.82 -0.95
CA PRO A 43 -4.32 -16.62 -0.60
C PRO A 43 -2.89 -16.91 -0.09
N PRO A 44 -2.67 -17.91 0.80
CA PRO A 44 -1.31 -18.27 1.21
C PRO A 44 -0.38 -18.60 0.03
N SER A 45 -0.82 -19.40 -0.94
CA SER A 45 0.01 -19.74 -2.10
C SER A 45 0.26 -18.53 -3.01
N TYR A 46 -0.76 -17.68 -3.22
CA TYR A 46 -0.64 -16.46 -4.03
C TYR A 46 0.43 -15.51 -3.46
N PHE A 47 0.35 -15.19 -2.17
CA PHE A 47 1.31 -14.28 -1.53
C PHE A 47 2.69 -14.93 -1.30
N SER A 48 2.76 -16.26 -1.13
CA SER A 48 4.04 -16.98 -1.12
C SER A 48 4.75 -16.89 -2.48
N ALA A 49 4.01 -16.91 -3.59
CA ALA A 49 4.60 -16.73 -4.91
C ALA A 49 5.18 -15.32 -5.09
N ILE A 50 4.55 -14.29 -4.50
CA ILE A 50 5.10 -12.92 -4.46
C ILE A 50 6.38 -12.89 -3.63
N ALA A 51 6.35 -13.47 -2.43
CA ALA A 51 7.52 -13.54 -1.54
C ALA A 51 8.73 -14.22 -2.21
N ASN A 52 8.48 -15.22 -3.07
CA ASN A 52 9.54 -15.96 -3.75
C ASN A 52 10.20 -15.19 -4.89
N ARG A 53 9.49 -14.27 -5.55
CA ARG A 53 10.01 -13.52 -6.72
C ARG A 53 10.49 -12.12 -6.40
N THR A 54 9.99 -11.51 -5.32
CA THR A 54 10.42 -10.17 -4.94
C THR A 54 11.92 -10.10 -4.63
N GLN A 55 12.56 -9.02 -5.04
CA GLN A 55 13.97 -8.74 -4.77
C GLN A 55 14.17 -7.91 -3.50
N ILE A 56 13.09 -7.50 -2.82
CA ILE A 56 13.12 -6.65 -1.63
C ILE A 56 13.20 -7.54 -0.38
N PRO A 57 14.33 -7.58 0.35
CA PRO A 57 14.55 -8.55 1.42
C PRO A 57 13.52 -8.49 2.55
N ASN A 58 13.16 -7.30 3.03
CA ASN A 58 12.18 -7.18 4.12
C ASN A 58 10.75 -7.39 3.65
N LEU A 59 10.39 -7.09 2.39
CA LEU A 59 9.09 -7.47 1.83
C LEU A 59 8.96 -8.99 1.77
N LYS A 60 9.99 -9.69 1.29
CA LYS A 60 10.02 -11.15 1.30
C LYS A 60 9.78 -11.71 2.71
N ARG A 61 10.57 -11.25 3.68
CA ARG A 61 10.44 -11.69 5.09
C ARG A 61 9.07 -11.35 5.67
N TYR A 62 8.53 -10.18 5.33
CA TYR A 62 7.22 -9.75 5.77
C TYR A 62 6.14 -10.69 5.21
N LEU A 63 6.16 -10.98 3.91
CA LEU A 63 5.21 -11.88 3.26
C LEU A 63 5.35 -13.33 3.75
N ASP A 64 6.58 -13.84 3.93
CA ASP A 64 6.83 -15.18 4.48
C ASP A 64 6.20 -15.34 5.89
N ARG A 65 6.29 -14.30 6.73
CA ARG A 65 5.60 -14.27 8.03
C ARG A 65 4.09 -14.09 7.90
N PHE A 66 3.67 -13.22 7.00
CA PHE A 66 2.27 -12.95 6.70
C PHE A 66 1.50 -14.23 6.32
N VAL A 67 2.09 -15.09 5.48
CA VAL A 67 1.45 -16.34 5.03
C VAL A 67 1.57 -17.50 6.03
N SER A 68 2.55 -17.48 6.94
CA SER A 68 2.83 -18.61 7.84
C SER A 68 1.92 -18.67 9.07
N TYR A 69 1.15 -17.62 9.38
CA TYR A 69 0.32 -17.56 10.57
C TYR A 69 -1.14 -17.22 10.27
N GLY A 70 -2.05 -18.00 10.84
CA GLY A 70 -3.39 -17.52 11.19
C GLY A 70 -4.44 -17.49 10.08
N ASN A 71 -5.49 -16.71 10.38
CA ASN A 71 -6.66 -16.52 9.55
C ASN A 71 -6.49 -15.25 8.73
N TRP A 72 -6.83 -15.33 7.46
CA TRP A 72 -6.88 -14.19 6.56
C TRP A 72 -8.29 -13.66 6.44
N SER A 73 -8.40 -12.41 6.02
CA SER A 73 -9.65 -11.86 5.53
C SER A 73 -9.40 -11.06 4.25
N LEU A 74 -10.30 -11.20 3.29
CA LEU A 74 -10.42 -10.28 2.17
C LEU A 74 -11.37 -9.15 2.58
N LEU A 75 -10.90 -7.93 2.43
CA LEU A 75 -11.68 -6.71 2.60
C LEU A 75 -12.06 -6.19 1.22
N LEU A 76 -13.36 -6.08 0.97
CA LEU A 76 -13.91 -5.37 -0.18
C LEU A 76 -14.56 -4.10 0.36
N ALA A 77 -14.05 -2.93 0.00
CA ALA A 77 -14.52 -1.67 0.54
C ALA A 77 -14.78 -0.64 -0.54
N ASP A 78 -15.83 0.15 -0.36
CA ASP A 78 -15.96 1.46 -1.01
C ASP A 78 -15.63 2.58 0.00
N THR A 79 -15.08 3.69 -0.48
CA THR A 79 -14.81 4.89 0.33
C THR A 79 -15.32 6.12 -0.41
N TYR A 80 -15.66 7.19 0.31
CA TYR A 80 -16.31 8.41 -0.22
C TYR A 80 -15.64 9.70 0.27
N MET A 81 -14.33 9.67 0.55
CA MET A 81 -13.61 10.81 1.13
C MET A 81 -13.58 12.05 0.21
N MET A 82 -13.46 11.83 -1.10
CA MET A 82 -13.53 12.90 -2.12
C MET A 82 -14.39 12.44 -3.31
N ASP A 83 -14.07 11.26 -3.82
CA ASP A 83 -14.85 10.50 -4.81
C ASP A 83 -15.05 9.07 -4.32
N ARG A 84 -15.92 8.30 -4.99
CA ARG A 84 -16.01 6.85 -4.73
C ARG A 84 -14.73 6.17 -5.19
N ASP A 85 -13.97 5.60 -4.26
CA ASP A 85 -12.88 4.67 -4.57
C ASP A 85 -13.20 3.29 -3.99
N THR A 86 -12.63 2.25 -4.59
CA THR A 86 -12.87 0.86 -4.22
C THR A 86 -11.56 0.14 -3.93
N VAL A 87 -11.54 -0.61 -2.83
CA VAL A 87 -10.37 -1.32 -2.32
C VAL A 87 -10.71 -2.80 -2.19
N ALA A 88 -9.91 -3.65 -2.82
CA ALA A 88 -9.83 -5.08 -2.50
C ALA A 88 -8.45 -5.38 -1.91
N ALA A 89 -8.41 -5.80 -0.65
CA ALA A 89 -7.15 -6.10 0.01
C ALA A 89 -7.26 -7.27 0.98
N PHE A 90 -6.22 -8.08 1.03
CA PHE A 90 -6.12 -9.14 2.01
C PHE A 90 -5.33 -8.69 3.24
N GLN A 91 -5.81 -9.08 4.42
CA GLN A 91 -5.15 -8.82 5.70
C GLN A 91 -4.97 -10.13 6.49
N TRP A 92 -3.84 -10.21 7.20
CA TRP A 92 -3.56 -11.24 8.19
C TRP A 92 -3.19 -10.57 9.50
N PHE A 93 -3.69 -11.13 10.59
CA PHE A 93 -3.28 -10.70 11.93
C PHE A 93 -2.10 -11.55 12.41
N HIS A 94 -1.04 -10.89 12.85
CA HIS A 94 0.14 -11.52 13.42
C HIS A 94 0.61 -10.68 14.62
N ALA A 95 0.91 -11.33 15.77
CA ALA A 95 1.21 -10.62 17.02
C ALA A 95 2.55 -9.85 16.99
N ASP A 96 3.57 -10.40 16.32
CA ASP A 96 4.93 -9.83 16.31
C ASP A 96 5.28 -8.97 15.08
N GLN A 97 4.30 -8.57 14.27
CA GLN A 97 4.52 -7.62 13.17
C GLN A 97 3.33 -6.69 13.04
N TYR A 98 3.57 -5.49 12.52
CA TYR A 98 2.50 -4.54 12.28
C TYR A 98 1.57 -5.11 11.20
N THR A 99 0.26 -4.94 11.36
CA THR A 99 -0.70 -5.46 10.38
C THR A 99 -0.71 -4.59 9.14
N CYS A 100 -0.79 -5.22 7.97
CA CYS A 100 -0.88 -4.53 6.70
C CYS A 100 -1.83 -5.28 5.76
N MET A 101 -2.51 -4.51 4.92
CA MET A 101 -3.35 -4.97 3.84
C MET A 101 -2.56 -4.98 2.53
N PHE A 102 -2.76 -6.00 1.70
CA PHE A 102 -2.18 -6.09 0.35
C PHE A 102 -3.28 -6.26 -0.67
N GLY A 103 -3.34 -5.35 -1.63
CA GLY A 103 -4.18 -5.48 -2.81
C GLY A 103 -3.49 -6.29 -3.90
N PRO A 104 -4.12 -7.34 -4.45
CA PRO A 104 -3.62 -7.99 -5.67
C PRO A 104 -3.40 -6.97 -6.79
N SER A 105 -2.41 -7.18 -7.65
CA SER A 105 -2.22 -6.30 -8.82
C SER A 105 -3.45 -6.33 -9.73
N THR A 106 -3.82 -5.19 -10.28
CA THR A 106 -5.00 -5.04 -11.18
C THR A 106 -4.63 -4.65 -12.60
N ALA A 107 -3.38 -4.28 -12.82
CA ALA A 107 -2.81 -3.89 -14.11
C ALA A 107 -1.28 -3.92 -13.99
N ASP A 108 -0.61 -4.15 -15.12
CA ASP A 108 0.85 -4.04 -15.19
C ASP A 108 1.29 -2.59 -14.95
N CYS A 109 2.46 -2.41 -14.32
CA CYS A 109 3.04 -1.10 -14.10
C CYS A 109 3.91 -0.70 -15.31
N ASP A 110 3.55 0.38 -16.01
CA ASP A 110 4.32 0.87 -17.16
C ASP A 110 5.51 1.77 -16.76
N ASP A 111 5.66 2.07 -15.46
CA ASP A 111 6.81 2.77 -14.91
C ASP A 111 7.80 1.81 -14.23
N ASN A 112 8.96 1.61 -14.87
CA ASN A 112 10.05 0.76 -14.38
C ASN A 112 10.56 1.15 -12.99
N ARG A 113 10.35 2.40 -12.53
CA ARG A 113 10.74 2.83 -11.17
C ARG A 113 9.91 2.12 -10.11
N PHE A 114 8.67 1.80 -10.43
CA PHE A 114 7.64 1.32 -9.49
C PHE A 114 7.24 -0.15 -9.74
N ALA A 115 7.55 -0.70 -10.91
CA ALA A 115 7.21 -2.05 -11.36
C ALA A 115 7.56 -3.14 -10.35
N LEU A 116 8.70 -3.02 -9.65
CA LEU A 116 9.14 -4.01 -8.65
C LEU A 116 8.11 -4.31 -7.55
N LEU A 117 7.22 -3.37 -7.26
CA LEU A 117 6.08 -3.59 -6.36
C LEU A 117 4.77 -3.77 -7.14
N HIS A 118 4.49 -2.89 -8.09
CA HIS A 118 3.16 -2.79 -8.68
C HIS A 118 2.80 -3.90 -9.67
N ASP A 119 3.80 -4.61 -10.20
CA ASP A 119 3.54 -5.83 -10.99
C ASP A 119 2.97 -6.96 -10.10
N ASP A 120 3.25 -6.92 -8.80
CA ASP A 120 2.85 -7.96 -7.85
C ASP A 120 1.65 -7.56 -6.99
N VAL A 121 1.59 -6.30 -6.57
CA VAL A 121 0.55 -5.79 -5.68
C VAL A 121 0.09 -4.41 -6.13
N SER A 122 -1.22 -4.16 -6.16
CA SER A 122 -1.71 -2.84 -6.56
C SER A 122 -1.41 -1.80 -5.50
N HIS A 123 -1.55 -2.14 -4.23
CA HIS A 123 -1.35 -1.25 -3.10
C HIS A 123 -0.98 -2.03 -1.83
N VAL A 124 -0.43 -1.30 -0.87
CA VAL A 124 -0.05 -1.81 0.46
C VAL A 124 -0.52 -0.78 1.46
N HIS A 125 -1.30 -1.17 2.46
CA HIS A 125 -1.92 -0.21 3.38
C HIS A 125 -1.80 -0.70 4.82
N TRP A 126 -1.12 0.05 5.67
CA TRP A 126 -0.89 -0.34 7.07
C TRP A 126 -1.84 0.34 8.05
N ASP A 127 -2.55 1.40 7.67
CA ASP A 127 -3.60 1.98 8.52
C ASP A 127 -5.00 1.39 8.25
N SER A 128 -6.05 1.97 8.81
CA SER A 128 -7.43 1.58 8.54
C SER A 128 -7.93 2.18 7.23
N ILE A 129 -8.78 1.43 6.50
CA ILE A 129 -9.39 1.91 5.25
C ILE A 129 -10.10 3.25 5.48
N GLY A 130 -9.64 4.28 4.76
CA GLY A 130 -10.11 5.66 4.91
C GLY A 130 -9.08 6.62 5.53
N PHE A 131 -7.96 6.12 6.03
CA PHE A 131 -6.85 6.94 6.53
C PHE A 131 -5.65 6.96 5.58
N ALA A 132 -4.73 7.89 5.83
CA ALA A 132 -3.38 7.84 5.26
C ALA A 132 -2.59 6.69 5.91
N GLY A 133 -1.59 6.15 5.21
CA GLY A 133 -0.75 5.08 5.71
C GLY A 133 -0.64 3.92 4.73
N GLY A 134 0.15 4.11 3.68
CA GLY A 134 0.36 3.08 2.70
C GLY A 134 1.12 3.52 1.46
N ILE A 135 1.30 2.56 0.56
CA ILE A 135 1.68 2.75 -0.83
C ILE A 135 0.40 2.69 -1.65
N VAL A 136 0.09 3.78 -2.36
CA VAL A 136 -1.16 3.92 -3.11
C VAL A 136 -1.10 3.18 -4.44
N PRO A 137 -2.24 2.90 -5.10
CA PRO A 137 -2.24 2.35 -6.45
C PRO A 137 -1.41 3.17 -7.42
N PHE A 138 -0.68 2.51 -8.33
CA PHE A 138 0.12 3.18 -9.37
C PHE A 138 -0.68 4.22 -10.16
N ARG A 139 -1.93 3.89 -10.53
CA ARG A 139 -2.86 4.81 -11.22
C ARG A 139 -3.21 6.08 -10.43
N ASN A 140 -2.97 6.09 -9.12
CA ASN A 140 -3.23 7.20 -8.22
C ASN A 140 -1.95 8.00 -7.92
N HIS A 141 -0.81 7.63 -8.53
CA HIS A 141 0.41 8.42 -8.42
C HIS A 141 0.20 9.80 -9.05
N ILE A 142 0.61 10.84 -8.33
CA ILE A 142 0.52 12.23 -8.76
C ILE A 142 1.86 12.92 -8.58
N THR A 143 2.04 14.09 -9.21
CA THR A 143 3.23 14.90 -8.94
C THR A 143 3.12 15.63 -7.60
N VAL A 144 4.26 16.04 -7.05
CA VAL A 144 4.30 16.90 -5.86
C VAL A 144 3.62 18.25 -6.12
N ASP A 145 3.68 18.75 -7.36
CA ASP A 145 2.97 19.98 -7.77
C ASP A 145 1.45 19.81 -7.69
N ASP A 146 0.92 18.69 -8.21
CA ASP A 146 -0.51 18.37 -8.15
C ASP A 146 -1.01 18.17 -6.70
N TYR A 147 -0.15 17.67 -5.82
CA TYR A 147 -0.46 17.57 -4.39
C TYR A 147 -0.51 18.94 -3.71
N GLY A 148 0.28 19.91 -4.18
CA GLY A 148 0.25 21.30 -3.70
C GLY A 148 1.18 21.63 -2.53
N THR A 149 2.15 20.76 -2.20
CA THR A 149 3.16 21.02 -1.17
C THR A 149 4.58 20.84 -1.74
N PRO A 150 5.18 21.89 -2.34
CA PRO A 150 6.48 21.77 -2.97
C PRO A 150 7.59 21.47 -1.96
N SER A 151 8.54 20.64 -2.37
CA SER A 151 9.74 20.35 -1.59
C SER A 151 10.67 21.57 -1.49
N THR A 152 11.29 21.75 -0.33
CA THR A 152 12.40 22.70 -0.12
C THR A 152 13.76 22.12 -0.53
N ASN A 153 13.84 20.80 -0.70
CA ASN A 153 15.04 20.11 -1.17
C ASN A 153 15.03 20.02 -2.70
N PRO A 154 16.05 20.55 -3.41
CA PRO A 154 16.11 20.56 -4.87
C PRO A 154 16.25 19.16 -5.50
N ILE A 155 16.54 18.13 -4.70
CA ILE A 155 16.55 16.73 -5.16
C ILE A 155 15.14 16.26 -5.52
N PHE A 156 14.11 16.83 -4.89
CA PHE A 156 12.71 16.49 -5.13
C PHE A 156 11.97 17.69 -5.77
N PRO A 157 12.31 18.09 -7.01
CA PRO A 157 11.61 19.15 -7.72
C PRO A 157 10.12 18.81 -7.90
N ALA A 158 9.23 19.79 -7.71
CA ALA A 158 7.79 19.55 -7.62
C ALA A 158 7.16 18.94 -8.88
N ASP A 159 7.66 19.35 -10.05
CA ASP A 159 7.13 18.98 -11.38
C ASP A 159 7.57 17.59 -11.87
N SER A 160 8.57 16.99 -11.23
CA SER A 160 9.22 15.75 -11.67
C SER A 160 9.47 14.77 -10.51
N THR A 161 8.78 15.01 -9.39
CA THR A 161 8.75 14.11 -8.24
C THR A 161 7.35 13.54 -8.09
N THR A 162 7.27 12.20 -8.07
CA THR A 162 6.03 11.44 -7.95
C THR A 162 5.77 11.12 -6.47
N VAL A 163 4.56 11.37 -6.00
CA VAL A 163 4.04 10.87 -4.72
C VAL A 163 3.50 9.46 -4.95
N PHE A 164 4.00 8.47 -4.21
CA PHE A 164 3.61 7.06 -4.34
C PHE A 164 2.99 6.48 -3.06
N GLY A 165 2.94 7.25 -1.98
CA GLY A 165 2.43 6.78 -0.71
C GLY A 165 2.46 7.86 0.36
N ASN A 166 2.06 7.50 1.56
CA ASN A 166 2.05 8.37 2.73
C ASN A 166 2.25 7.58 4.03
N SER A 167 2.80 8.25 5.05
CA SER A 167 2.76 7.75 6.42
C SER A 167 1.36 7.88 7.01
N SER A 168 1.12 7.29 8.18
CA SER A 168 -0.16 7.43 8.90
C SER A 168 -0.47 8.88 9.29
N CYS A 169 0.56 9.72 9.42
CA CYS A 169 0.41 11.14 9.71
C CYS A 169 0.21 12.01 8.45
N GLY A 170 0.22 11.42 7.24
CA GLY A 170 0.00 12.12 5.98
C GLY A 170 1.28 12.62 5.29
N ASP A 171 2.46 12.42 5.89
CA ASP A 171 3.72 12.78 5.24
C ASP A 171 3.99 11.90 4.01
N MET A 172 4.38 12.52 2.92
CA MET A 172 4.39 11.89 1.60
C MET A 172 5.64 11.05 1.38
N MET A 173 5.45 9.87 0.81
CA MET A 173 6.53 9.08 0.21
C MET A 173 6.69 9.49 -1.25
N VAL A 174 7.90 9.88 -1.64
CA VAL A 174 8.18 10.52 -2.92
C VAL A 174 9.32 9.85 -3.68
N CYS A 175 9.26 9.83 -5.00
CA CYS A 175 10.31 9.30 -5.88
C CYS A 175 10.50 10.20 -7.11
N ASN A 176 11.72 10.68 -7.35
CA ASN A 176 12.01 11.53 -8.50
C ASN A 176 12.34 10.72 -9.77
N LEU A 177 12.53 11.39 -10.91
CA LEU A 177 12.87 10.75 -12.20
C LEU A 177 14.22 10.04 -12.19
N SER A 178 15.15 10.42 -11.31
CA SER A 178 16.44 9.74 -11.15
C SER A 178 16.36 8.50 -10.27
N GLY A 179 15.17 8.16 -9.74
CA GLY A 179 14.93 6.99 -8.91
C GLY A 179 15.29 7.18 -7.44
N TYR A 180 15.65 8.39 -7.01
CA TYR A 180 15.79 8.69 -5.59
C TYR A 180 14.42 8.73 -4.95
N ALA A 181 14.24 7.92 -3.90
CA ALA A 181 13.05 7.84 -3.09
C ALA A 181 13.31 8.35 -1.66
N GLY A 182 12.29 8.95 -1.08
CA GLY A 182 12.38 9.52 0.24
C GLY A 182 11.03 9.99 0.77
N TYR A 183 11.10 10.88 1.74
CA TYR A 183 9.94 11.48 2.36
C TYR A 183 9.90 12.98 2.14
N LEU A 184 8.69 13.52 2.07
CA LEU A 184 8.39 14.95 2.00
C LEU A 184 7.29 15.26 3.03
N SER A 185 7.55 16.20 3.94
CA SER A 185 6.59 16.63 4.95
C SER A 185 5.47 17.43 4.30
N HIS A 186 4.24 16.97 4.49
CA HIS A 186 3.06 17.65 3.97
C HIS A 186 2.80 19.00 4.67
N GLU A 187 3.44 19.26 5.81
CA GLU A 187 3.24 20.49 6.59
C GLU A 187 4.14 21.64 6.11
N ASN A 188 5.39 21.37 5.73
CA ASN A 188 6.39 22.40 5.53
C ASN A 188 7.33 22.19 4.32
N GLY A 189 7.14 21.12 3.54
CA GLY A 189 7.96 20.85 2.37
C GLY A 189 9.38 20.37 2.68
N ALA A 190 9.74 20.13 3.94
CA ALA A 190 11.02 19.52 4.29
C ALA A 190 11.07 18.08 3.78
N SER A 191 12.22 17.65 3.27
CA SER A 191 12.34 16.31 2.67
C SER A 191 13.75 15.75 2.78
N TYR A 192 13.84 14.43 2.82
CA TYR A 192 15.10 13.70 2.89
C TYR A 192 15.06 12.43 2.04
N ILE A 193 16.21 12.02 1.54
CA ILE A 193 16.37 10.78 0.79
C ILE A 193 16.45 9.62 1.77
N VAL A 194 15.75 8.52 1.46
CA VAL A 194 15.94 7.22 2.12
C VAL A 194 16.88 6.35 1.29
N GLY A 195 16.73 6.37 -0.04
CA GLY A 195 17.55 5.62 -0.98
C GLY A 195 16.92 5.65 -2.37
N SER A 196 16.96 4.54 -3.08
CA SER A 196 16.14 4.24 -4.25
C SER A 196 14.75 3.71 -3.84
N PHE A 197 13.80 3.60 -4.78
CA PHE A 197 12.49 3.02 -4.50
C PHE A 197 12.56 1.62 -3.84
N PRO A 198 13.38 0.66 -4.32
CA PRO A 198 13.54 -0.63 -3.64
C PRO A 198 14.11 -0.52 -2.22
N GLU A 199 15.07 0.39 -1.99
CA GLU A 199 15.65 0.60 -0.66
C GLU A 199 14.64 1.24 0.30
N MET A 200 13.78 2.13 -0.20
CA MET A 200 12.69 2.69 0.60
C MET A 200 11.65 1.63 0.97
N LEU A 201 11.28 0.75 0.03
CA LEU A 201 10.40 -0.39 0.35
C LEU A 201 11.05 -1.33 1.37
N ASP A 202 12.33 -1.66 1.20
CA ASP A 202 13.05 -2.48 2.17
C ASP A 202 13.04 -1.85 3.57
N TRP A 203 13.24 -0.54 3.65
CA TRP A 203 13.12 0.19 4.92
C TRP A 203 11.70 0.17 5.50
N CYS A 204 10.66 0.44 4.69
CA CYS A 204 9.26 0.43 5.14
C CYS A 204 8.86 -0.93 5.73
N PHE A 205 9.11 -2.03 5.00
CA PHE A 205 8.83 -3.37 5.50
C PHE A 205 9.72 -3.74 6.69
N GLY A 206 10.93 -3.18 6.78
CA GLY A 206 11.79 -3.32 7.96
C GLY A 206 11.17 -2.70 9.23
N GLU A 207 10.49 -1.56 9.10
CA GLU A 207 9.76 -0.92 10.21
C GLU A 207 8.52 -1.71 10.61
N LEU A 208 7.72 -2.16 9.63
CA LEU A 208 6.54 -3.00 9.88
C LEU A 208 6.91 -4.33 10.58
N MET A 209 8.04 -4.93 10.20
CA MET A 209 8.60 -6.11 10.85
C MET A 209 9.09 -5.88 12.29
N ARG A 210 9.35 -4.62 12.66
CA ARG A 210 9.66 -4.20 14.04
C ARG A 210 8.40 -3.77 14.80
N ASN A 211 7.23 -4.02 14.23
CA ASN A 211 5.93 -3.65 14.78
C ASN A 211 5.76 -2.11 14.93
N ARG A 212 6.22 -1.35 13.93
CA ARG A 212 6.09 0.11 13.85
C ARG A 212 5.59 0.52 12.46
N THR A 213 4.88 1.64 12.37
CA THR A 213 4.57 2.25 11.08
C THR A 213 5.78 2.99 10.52
N PRO A 214 5.98 2.98 9.19
CA PRO A 214 6.94 3.87 8.54
C PRO A 214 6.50 5.33 8.74
N GLU A 215 7.33 6.14 9.38
CA GLU A 215 7.03 7.56 9.67
C GLU A 215 8.13 8.50 9.18
N PHE A 216 7.75 9.77 8.99
CA PHE A 216 8.67 10.85 8.67
C PHE A 216 9.58 11.17 9.87
N ASP A 217 10.89 11.23 9.63
CA ASP A 217 11.89 11.56 10.63
C ASP A 217 12.35 13.02 10.48
N TYR A 218 11.71 13.92 11.22
CA TYR A 218 12.03 15.35 11.25
C TYR A 218 13.47 15.65 11.65
N SER A 219 14.19 14.72 12.28
CA SER A 219 15.60 14.92 12.63
C SER A 219 16.53 14.85 11.42
N ARG A 220 16.11 14.21 10.32
CA ARG A 220 16.89 14.08 9.07
C ARG A 220 16.84 15.30 8.15
N CYS A 221 15.95 16.24 8.44
CA CYS A 221 15.78 17.47 7.66
C CYS A 221 16.69 18.63 8.12
N ARG A 222 17.58 18.35 9.09
CA ARG A 222 18.46 19.36 9.69
C ARG A 222 19.78 19.48 8.95
#